data_AF-A0AAX3UF53-F1
#
_entry.id   AF-A0AAX3UF53-F1
#
_cell.length_a   1.000
_cell.length_b   1.000
_cell.length_c   1.000
_cell.angle_alpha   90.00
_cell.angle_beta   90.00
_cell.angle_gamma   90.00
#
_symmetry.space_group_name_H-M   'P 1'
#
loop_
_entity.id
_entity.type
_entity.pdbx_description
1 polymer ?
#
loop_
_entity_poly.entity_id
_entity_poly.type
_entity_poly.pdbx_seq_one_letter_code
_entity_poly.pdbx_strand_id
1 'polypeptide(L)'
;MNKKERTEQLNMKIGAYVATETKTIWVDEHTMQIATIMIDAYGDTVYVWAEDHGDYWRITDGGRILFKLDPKAEDKELNETAQDIAYGSGYEFDPEHYEIYVDVAQENVAQVIMKLAQLEVAISYLG
;
A
#
# COMPACT_ATOMS: atom_id res chain seq x y z
N MET A 1 -3.81 32.33 18.40
CA MET A 1 -4.15 30.96 18.03
C MET A 1 -3.81 30.02 19.17
N ASN A 2 -4.79 29.30 19.71
CA ASN A 2 -4.60 28.37 20.81
C ASN A 2 -4.04 27.01 20.33
N LYS A 3 -3.68 26.11 21.27
CA LYS A 3 -3.09 24.80 20.91
C LYS A 3 -4.03 23.94 20.05
N LYS A 4 -5.35 23.96 20.33
CA LYS A 4 -6.35 23.21 19.57
C LYS A 4 -6.43 23.68 18.12
N GLU A 5 -6.52 24.99 17.91
CA GLU A 5 -6.54 25.60 16.57
C GLU A 5 -5.27 25.28 15.77
N ARG A 6 -4.09 25.24 16.42
CA ARG A 6 -2.83 24.84 15.77
C ARG A 6 -2.86 23.38 15.31
N THR A 7 -3.40 22.48 16.14
CA THR A 7 -3.52 21.05 15.81
C THR A 7 -4.49 20.83 14.66
N GLU A 8 -5.65 21.50 14.67
CA GLU A 8 -6.64 21.42 13.58
C GLU A 8 -6.04 21.90 12.25
N GLN A 9 -5.33 23.03 12.26
CA GLN A 9 -4.63 23.52 11.07
C GLN A 9 -3.55 22.57 10.56
N LEU A 10 -2.79 21.93 11.47
CA LEU A 10 -1.78 20.95 11.08
C LEU A 10 -2.41 19.73 10.42
N ASN A 11 -3.48 19.17 11.01
CA ASN A 11 -4.18 18.01 10.45
C ASN A 11 -4.74 18.30 9.06
N MET A 12 -5.33 19.49 8.87
CA MET A 12 -5.80 19.92 7.54
C MET A 12 -4.65 20.00 6.52
N LYS A 13 -3.51 20.56 6.93
CA LYS A 13 -2.33 20.67 6.04
C LYS A 13 -1.75 19.30 5.68
N ILE A 14 -1.71 18.36 6.63
CA ILE A 14 -1.28 16.99 6.37
C ILE A 14 -2.22 16.33 5.34
N GLY A 15 -3.54 16.40 5.55
CA GLY A 15 -4.50 15.85 4.60
C GLY A 15 -4.41 16.47 3.21
N ALA A 16 -4.25 17.80 3.13
CA ALA A 16 -4.09 18.51 1.86
C ALA A 16 -2.80 18.12 1.13
N TYR A 17 -1.70 17.96 1.86
CA TYR A 17 -0.44 17.49 1.30
C TYR A 17 -0.57 16.08 0.72
N VAL A 18 -1.10 15.13 1.50
CA VAL A 18 -1.34 13.74 1.05
C VAL A 18 -2.20 13.72 -0.22
N ALA A 19 -3.28 14.50 -0.24
CA ALA A 19 -4.18 14.59 -1.39
C ALA A 19 -3.53 15.23 -2.64
N THR A 20 -2.55 16.12 -2.46
CA THR A 20 -1.85 16.78 -3.57
C THR A 20 -0.78 15.89 -4.18
N GLU A 21 -0.05 15.15 -3.34
CA GLU A 21 1.09 14.34 -3.76
C GLU A 21 0.68 12.92 -4.18
N THR A 22 -0.47 12.43 -3.72
CA THR A 22 -1.03 11.14 -4.18
C THR A 22 -1.62 11.31 -5.58
N LYS A 23 -1.25 10.42 -6.51
CA LYS A 23 -1.80 10.42 -7.87
C LYS A 23 -2.57 9.13 -8.12
N THR A 24 -3.82 9.25 -8.50
CA THR A 24 -4.69 8.12 -8.80
C THR A 24 -5.12 8.18 -10.26
N ILE A 25 -5.00 7.04 -10.95
CA ILE A 25 -5.53 6.86 -12.31
C ILE A 25 -6.36 5.58 -12.35
N TRP A 26 -7.41 5.59 -13.16
CA TRP A 26 -8.09 4.37 -13.58
C TRP A 26 -7.28 3.73 -14.70
N VAL A 27 -6.90 2.46 -14.52
CA VAL A 27 -6.17 1.70 -15.54
C VAL A 27 -7.12 0.85 -16.40
N ASP A 28 -8.31 0.55 -15.87
CA ASP A 28 -9.43 -0.05 -16.57
C ASP A 28 -10.78 0.35 -15.91
N GLU A 29 -11.87 -0.33 -16.23
CA GLU A 29 -13.23 -0.04 -15.72
C GLU A 29 -13.39 -0.30 -14.20
N HIS A 30 -12.51 -1.11 -13.61
CA HIS A 30 -12.63 -1.61 -12.23
C HIS A 30 -11.39 -1.37 -11.38
N THR A 31 -10.26 -0.99 -11.97
CA THR A 31 -8.98 -0.91 -11.28
C THR A 31 -8.41 0.49 -11.28
N MET A 32 -8.04 0.96 -10.09
CA MET A 32 -7.22 2.16 -9.90
C MET A 32 -5.78 1.78 -9.55
N GLN A 33 -4.83 2.50 -10.15
CA GLN A 33 -3.45 2.56 -9.68
C GLN A 33 -3.25 3.86 -8.88
N ILE A 34 -2.66 3.74 -7.70
CA ILE A 34 -2.40 4.85 -6.78
C ILE A 34 -0.89 4.96 -6.55
N ALA A 35 -0.28 6.01 -7.10
CA ALA A 35 1.07 6.44 -6.72
C ALA A 35 0.97 7.17 -5.37
N THR A 36 1.53 6.58 -4.31
CA THR A 36 1.43 7.13 -2.96
C THR A 36 2.50 8.20 -2.69
N ILE A 37 2.44 8.81 -1.51
CA ILE A 37 3.49 9.74 -1.05
C ILE A 37 4.74 9.03 -0.51
N MET A 38 4.71 7.69 -0.42
CA MET A 38 5.76 6.90 0.21
C MET A 38 6.85 6.54 -0.81
N ILE A 39 8.08 6.51 -0.32
CA ILE A 39 9.28 6.13 -1.08
C ILE A 39 9.87 4.89 -0.40
N ASP A 40 10.15 3.85 -1.18
CA ASP A 40 10.75 2.61 -0.68
C ASP A 40 12.27 2.73 -0.47
N ALA A 41 12.90 1.67 0.05
CA ALA A 41 14.34 1.63 0.30
C ALA A 41 15.21 1.81 -0.96
N TYR A 42 14.64 1.57 -2.15
CA TYR A 42 15.33 1.74 -3.44
C TYR A 42 15.20 3.16 -4.01
N GLY A 43 14.45 4.03 -3.35
CA GLY A 43 14.21 5.41 -3.79
C GLY A 43 13.05 5.54 -4.79
N ASP A 44 12.25 4.49 -4.95
CA ASP A 44 11.10 4.48 -5.85
C ASP A 44 9.80 4.82 -5.13
N THR A 45 8.87 5.44 -5.85
CA THR A 45 7.50 5.62 -5.36
C THR A 45 6.82 4.27 -5.15
N VAL A 46 6.14 4.14 -4.01
CA VAL A 46 5.29 2.99 -3.70
C VAL A 46 3.93 3.14 -4.37
N TYR A 47 3.49 2.08 -5.04
CA TYR A 47 2.24 2.02 -5.78
C TYR A 47 1.33 0.98 -5.15
N VAL A 48 0.06 1.34 -5.00
CA VAL A 48 -0.99 0.44 -4.53
C VAL A 48 -2.09 0.39 -5.60
N TRP A 49 -2.74 -0.75 -5.73
CA TRP A 49 -3.88 -0.97 -6.59
C TRP A 49 -5.15 -1.13 -5.77
N ALA A 50 -6.25 -0.61 -6.29
CA ALA A 50 -7.58 -0.75 -5.73
C ALA A 50 -8.53 -1.26 -6.81
N GLU A 51 -9.08 -2.45 -6.61
CA GLU A 51 -9.94 -3.17 -7.56
C GLU A 51 -11.37 -3.21 -7.02
N ASP A 52 -12.33 -2.72 -7.80
CA ASP A 52 -13.74 -2.70 -7.48
C ASP A 52 -14.41 -4.02 -7.88
N HIS A 53 -14.91 -4.76 -6.88
CA HIS A 53 -15.68 -5.99 -7.07
C HIS A 53 -17.19 -5.81 -6.82
N GLY A 54 -17.66 -4.56 -6.76
CA GLY A 54 -19.07 -4.19 -6.57
C GLY A 54 -19.48 -4.19 -5.09
N ASP A 55 -19.30 -5.30 -4.40
CA ASP A 55 -19.68 -5.46 -2.98
C ASP A 55 -18.53 -5.12 -2.02
N TYR A 56 -17.29 -5.18 -2.52
CA TYR A 56 -16.07 -4.89 -1.77
C TYR A 56 -14.98 -4.40 -2.73
N TRP A 57 -13.89 -3.91 -2.14
CA TRP A 57 -12.69 -3.49 -2.83
C TRP A 57 -11.53 -4.36 -2.41
N ARG A 58 -10.74 -4.82 -3.38
CA ARG A 58 -9.44 -5.43 -3.12
C ARG A 58 -8.35 -4.37 -3.19
N ILE A 59 -7.56 -4.26 -2.13
CA ILE A 59 -6.39 -3.38 -2.08
C ILE A 59 -5.15 -4.25 -2.11
N THR A 60 -4.26 -4.01 -3.07
CA THR A 60 -3.13 -4.89 -3.36
C THR A 60 -1.87 -4.14 -3.80
N ASP A 61 -0.69 -4.74 -3.57
CA ASP A 61 0.59 -4.27 -4.11
C ASP A 61 0.85 -4.78 -5.55
N GLY A 62 0.00 -5.69 -6.05
CA GLY A 62 0.16 -6.34 -7.35
C GLY A 62 1.43 -7.18 -7.47
N GLY A 63 1.94 -7.70 -6.35
CA GLY A 63 3.19 -8.48 -6.26
C GLY A 63 4.47 -7.67 -6.49
N ARG A 64 4.36 -6.33 -6.53
CA ARG A 64 5.46 -5.46 -6.93
C ARG A 64 6.59 -5.44 -5.91
N ILE A 65 6.29 -5.43 -4.60
CA ILE A 65 7.36 -5.25 -3.62
C ILE A 65 8.28 -6.48 -3.59
N LEU A 66 7.72 -7.68 -3.60
CA LEU A 66 8.50 -8.90 -3.58
C LEU A 66 9.25 -9.13 -4.89
N PHE A 67 8.63 -8.79 -6.03
CA PHE A 67 9.34 -8.81 -7.31
C PHE A 67 10.58 -7.90 -7.32
N LYS A 68 10.55 -6.75 -6.61
CA LYS A 68 11.72 -5.86 -6.50
C LYS A 68 12.84 -6.49 -5.67
N LEU A 69 12.49 -7.17 -4.57
CA LEU A 69 13.47 -7.76 -3.65
C LEU A 69 14.10 -9.03 -4.20
N ASP A 70 13.28 -9.92 -4.76
CA ASP A 70 13.73 -11.18 -5.34
C ASP A 70 13.00 -11.46 -6.66
N PRO A 71 13.46 -10.85 -7.77
CA PRO A 71 12.84 -11.02 -9.08
C PRO A 71 12.82 -12.48 -9.59
N LYS A 72 13.64 -13.36 -9.02
CA LYS A 72 13.75 -14.76 -9.42
C LYS A 72 12.93 -15.71 -8.55
N ALA A 73 12.36 -15.22 -7.45
CA ALA A 73 11.62 -16.02 -6.48
C ALA A 73 12.42 -17.24 -5.97
N GLU A 74 13.73 -17.05 -5.77
CA GLU A 74 14.66 -18.09 -5.30
C GLU A 74 14.86 -18.04 -3.77
N ASP A 75 14.65 -16.88 -3.15
CA ASP A 75 14.84 -16.64 -1.72
C ASP A 75 13.56 -17.00 -0.94
N LYS A 76 13.53 -18.24 -0.45
CA LYS A 76 12.40 -18.75 0.34
C LYS A 76 12.28 -18.07 1.70
N GLU A 77 13.39 -17.73 2.34
CA GLU A 77 13.38 -17.14 3.69
C GLU A 77 12.82 -15.72 3.63
N LEU A 78 13.19 -14.96 2.60
CA LEU A 78 12.62 -13.65 2.32
C LEU A 78 11.10 -13.74 2.11
N ASN A 79 10.65 -14.70 1.30
CA ASN A 79 9.23 -14.89 1.00
C ASN A 79 8.41 -15.29 2.22
N GLU A 80 8.91 -16.24 3.02
CA GLU A 80 8.30 -16.64 4.29
C GLU A 80 8.24 -15.45 5.27
N THR A 81 9.30 -14.66 5.33
CA THR A 81 9.34 -13.45 6.17
C THR A 81 8.31 -12.40 5.73
N ALA A 82 8.23 -12.12 4.43
CA ALA A 82 7.27 -11.16 3.90
C ALA A 82 5.82 -11.62 4.12
N GLN A 83 5.55 -12.91 3.96
CA GLN A 83 4.27 -13.53 4.26
C GLN A 83 3.89 -13.36 5.74
N ASP A 84 4.81 -13.65 6.66
CA ASP A 84 4.58 -13.47 8.10
C ASP A 84 4.28 -12.00 8.47
N ILE A 85 4.98 -11.05 7.85
CA ILE A 85 4.73 -9.62 8.06
C ILE A 85 3.36 -9.21 7.50
N ALA A 86 2.98 -9.70 6.31
CA ALA A 86 1.66 -9.44 5.71
C ALA A 86 0.54 -9.91 6.64
N TYR A 87 0.58 -11.18 7.08
CA TYR A 87 -0.40 -11.73 8.02
C TYR A 87 -0.41 -11.01 9.35
N GLY A 88 0.77 -10.71 9.92
CA GLY A 88 0.90 -9.96 11.17
C GLY A 88 0.32 -8.53 11.09
N SER A 89 0.24 -7.97 9.89
CA SER A 89 -0.30 -6.64 9.61
C SER A 89 -1.79 -6.64 9.23
N GLY A 90 -2.42 -7.83 9.19
CA GLY A 90 -3.83 -8.01 8.83
C GLY A 90 -4.10 -8.01 7.32
N TYR A 91 -3.09 -8.30 6.50
CA TYR A 91 -3.22 -8.55 5.07
C TYR A 91 -3.14 -10.05 4.79
N GLU A 92 -3.68 -10.44 3.65
CA GLU A 92 -3.50 -11.75 3.06
C GLU A 92 -2.26 -11.78 2.15
N PHE A 93 -1.83 -13.00 1.81
CA PHE A 93 -0.66 -13.23 0.95
C PHE A 93 -0.99 -14.31 -0.08
N ASP A 94 -0.82 -14.01 -1.37
CA ASP A 94 -0.89 -14.97 -2.46
C ASP A 94 0.53 -15.47 -2.81
N PRO A 95 0.87 -16.72 -2.48
CA PRO A 95 2.19 -17.28 -2.76
C PRO A 95 2.43 -17.61 -4.23
N GLU A 96 1.39 -17.66 -5.08
CA GLU A 96 1.56 -17.91 -6.52
C GLU A 96 2.02 -16.65 -7.25
N HIS A 97 1.48 -15.49 -6.86
CA HIS A 97 1.79 -14.20 -7.47
C HIS A 97 2.69 -13.30 -6.61
N TYR A 98 3.07 -13.76 -5.41
CA TYR A 98 3.84 -13.01 -4.40
C TYR A 98 3.17 -11.67 -4.03
N GLU A 99 1.84 -11.71 -3.95
CA GLU A 99 0.99 -10.53 -3.84
C GLU A 99 0.46 -10.37 -2.41
N ILE A 100 0.52 -9.15 -1.89
CA ILE A 100 -0.06 -8.77 -0.59
C ILE A 100 -1.35 -8.03 -0.86
N TYR A 101 -2.46 -8.52 -0.29
CA TYR A 101 -3.76 -7.92 -0.55
C TYR A 101 -4.68 -7.97 0.67
N VAL A 102 -5.77 -7.20 0.63
CA VAL A 102 -6.88 -7.32 1.58
C VAL A 102 -8.18 -6.85 0.94
N ASP A 103 -9.27 -7.53 1.25
CA ASP A 103 -10.61 -7.19 0.78
C ASP A 103 -11.35 -6.37 1.85
N VAL A 104 -11.86 -5.19 1.48
CA VAL A 104 -12.45 -4.22 2.41
C VAL A 104 -13.67 -3.51 1.84
N ALA A 105 -14.52 -2.99 2.73
CA ALA A 105 -15.61 -2.10 2.33
C ALA A 105 -15.09 -0.71 1.89
N GLN A 106 -15.86 -0.03 1.04
CA GLN A 106 -15.50 1.25 0.41
C GLN A 106 -15.04 2.33 1.41
N GLU A 107 -15.66 2.42 2.58
CA GLU A 107 -15.31 3.39 3.62
C GLU A 107 -13.89 3.22 4.19
N ASN A 108 -13.29 2.04 4.01
CA ASN A 108 -11.97 1.70 4.55
C ASN A 108 -10.84 1.79 3.51
N VAL A 109 -11.17 1.91 2.21
CA VAL A 109 -10.21 1.88 1.09
C VAL A 109 -9.04 2.84 1.31
N ALA A 110 -9.31 4.11 1.61
CA ALA A 110 -8.26 5.11 1.80
C ALA A 110 -7.31 4.78 2.96
N GLN A 111 -7.85 4.27 4.07
CA GLN A 111 -7.03 3.88 5.22
C GLN A 111 -6.13 2.70 4.88
N VAL A 112 -6.67 1.72 4.17
CA VAL A 112 -5.99 0.47 3.83
C VAL A 112 -4.90 0.73 2.81
N ILE A 113 -5.15 1.53 1.76
CA ILE A 113 -4.11 1.97 0.80
C ILE A 113 -2.90 2.56 1.53
N MET A 114 -3.13 3.47 2.49
CA MET A 114 -2.02 4.09 3.22
C MET A 114 -1.27 3.11 4.12
N LYS A 115 -1.96 2.13 4.71
CA LYS A 115 -1.33 1.09 5.52
C LYS A 115 -0.53 0.12 4.66
N LEU A 116 -1.04 -0.29 3.50
CA LEU A 116 -0.35 -1.18 2.58
C LEU A 116 0.92 -0.51 2.06
N ALA A 117 0.84 0.77 1.66
CA ALA A 117 2.02 1.51 1.24
C ALA A 117 3.10 1.59 2.33
N GLN A 118 2.73 1.73 3.60
CA GLN A 118 3.68 1.69 4.72
C GLN A 118 4.29 0.30 4.92
N LEU A 119 3.48 -0.75 4.74
CA LEU A 119 3.92 -2.13 4.81
C LEU A 119 4.92 -2.44 3.69
N GLU A 120 4.65 -2.02 2.45
CA GLU A 120 5.58 -2.15 1.32
C GLU A 120 6.91 -1.43 1.60
N VAL A 121 6.89 -0.23 2.20
CA VAL A 121 8.13 0.43 2.64
C VAL A 121 8.87 -0.42 3.66
N ALA A 122 8.20 -0.98 4.66
CA ALA A 122 8.86 -1.81 5.67
C ALA A 122 9.47 -3.07 5.06
N ILE A 123 8.75 -3.74 4.15
CA ILE A 123 9.22 -4.93 3.43
C ILE A 123 10.39 -4.57 2.51
N SER A 124 10.41 -3.38 1.91
CA SER A 124 11.51 -2.94 1.03
C SER A 124 12.90 -2.95 1.69
N TYR A 125 12.96 -2.90 3.04
CA TYR A 125 14.20 -2.95 3.81
C TYR A 125 14.67 -4.37 4.15
N LEU A 126 13.98 -5.42 3.69
CA LEU A 126 14.40 -6.80 3.88
C LEU A 126 15.50 -7.23 2.88
N GLY A 127 15.65 -6.52 1.76
CA GLY A 127 16.65 -6.81 0.72
C GLY A 127 17.98 -6.08 0.86
#